data_AF-A0A829H8M9-F1
#
_entry.id   AF-A0A829H8M9-F1
#
_cell.length_a   1.000
_cell.length_b   1.000
_cell.length_c   1.000
_cell.angle_alpha   90.00
_cell.angle_beta   90.00
_cell.angle_gamma   90.00
#
_symmetry.space_group_name_H-M   'P 1'
#
loop_
_entity.id
_entity.type
_entity.pdbx_description
1 polymer ?
#
loop_
_entity_poly.entity_id
_entity_poly.type
_entity_poly.pdbx_seq_one_letter_code
_entity_poly.pdbx_strand_id
1 'polypeptide(L)'
;MKFYELSPEKRRDQLVQEGWLTTQDAALLAGTHSLPEVTGARLIENAIGEFPLPLGVARNLLVNGQLHQVPIADEEPSVIAAASNGARLATANGGVRTHVAAHRVVAEVVLTNLTDLVQARQTILAHQTDIQKVIAVAHPSMIQRGGGLDQLTVESLGAQFLKIRLTLDPQQAMGANYANTV
;
A
#
# COMPACT_ATOMS: atom_id res chain seq x y z
N MET A 1 -21.95 1.15 28.21
CA MET A 1 -22.52 0.33 27.12
C MET A 1 -21.36 -0.16 26.26
N LYS A 2 -21.36 -1.40 25.78
CA LYS A 2 -20.24 -1.89 24.96
C LYS A 2 -20.34 -1.31 23.55
N PHE A 3 -19.20 -1.05 22.90
CA PHE A 3 -19.17 -0.39 21.59
C PHE A 3 -20.04 -1.07 20.52
N TYR A 4 -20.06 -2.41 20.49
CA TYR A 4 -20.86 -3.17 19.52
C TYR A 4 -22.37 -3.06 19.78
N GLU A 5 -22.81 -2.66 20.97
CA GLU A 5 -24.23 -2.46 21.33
C GLU A 5 -24.74 -1.07 20.93
N LEU A 6 -23.83 -0.15 20.59
CA LEU A 6 -24.17 1.21 20.18
C LEU A 6 -24.72 1.26 18.74
N SER A 7 -25.56 2.26 18.44
CA SER A 7 -25.91 2.60 17.07
C SER A 7 -24.69 3.14 16.30
N PRO A 8 -24.67 3.06 14.95
CA PRO A 8 -23.57 3.61 14.15
C PRO A 8 -23.25 5.08 14.46
N GLU A 9 -24.26 5.91 14.71
CA GLU A 9 -24.10 7.31 15.15
C GLU A 9 -23.33 7.42 16.46
N LYS A 10 -23.81 6.72 17.52
CA LYS A 10 -23.15 6.72 18.82
C LYS A 10 -21.72 6.15 18.78
N ARG A 11 -21.45 5.21 17.87
CA ARG A 11 -20.09 4.70 17.62
C ARG A 11 -19.18 5.79 17.06
N ARG A 12 -19.66 6.58 16.09
CA ARG A 12 -18.91 7.73 15.55
C ARG A 12 -18.70 8.80 16.62
N ASP A 13 -19.74 9.15 17.38
CA ASP A 13 -19.63 10.13 18.47
C ASP A 13 -18.58 9.71 19.50
N GLN A 14 -18.58 8.43 19.89
CA GLN A 14 -17.58 7.89 20.80
C GLN A 14 -16.16 7.98 20.20
N LEU A 15 -15.97 7.67 18.91
CA LEU A 15 -14.67 7.80 18.25
C LEU A 15 -14.18 9.26 18.19
N VAL A 16 -15.09 10.23 18.04
CA VAL A 16 -14.76 11.67 18.13
C VAL A 16 -14.36 12.05 19.55
N GLN A 17 -15.12 11.63 20.55
CA GLN A 17 -14.82 11.90 21.97
C GLN A 17 -13.46 11.32 22.39
N GLU A 18 -13.09 10.16 21.84
CA GLU A 18 -11.81 9.51 22.07
C GLU A 18 -10.65 10.12 21.24
N GLY A 19 -10.93 11.07 20.34
CA GLY A 19 -9.93 11.73 19.50
C GLY A 19 -9.45 10.91 18.29
N TRP A 20 -10.13 9.82 17.95
CA TRP A 20 -9.80 8.98 16.78
C TRP A 20 -10.37 9.52 15.47
N LEU A 21 -11.41 10.35 15.56
CA LEU A 21 -12.03 11.03 14.42
C LEU A 21 -12.18 12.52 14.72
N THR A 22 -12.10 13.34 13.68
CA THR A 22 -12.62 14.70 13.75
C THR A 22 -14.14 14.69 13.57
N THR A 23 -14.82 15.76 13.98
CA THR A 23 -16.27 15.93 13.70
C THR A 23 -16.55 15.94 12.20
N GLN A 24 -15.61 16.46 11.39
CA GLN A 24 -15.72 16.47 9.93
C GLN A 24 -15.66 15.05 9.35
N ASP A 25 -14.72 14.22 9.82
CA ASP A 25 -14.61 12.83 9.37
C ASP A 25 -15.83 12.01 9.79
N ALA A 26 -16.33 12.23 11.02
CA ALA A 26 -17.55 11.57 11.48
C ALA A 26 -18.77 11.95 10.63
N ALA A 27 -18.88 13.20 10.19
CA ALA A 27 -19.93 13.64 9.28
C ALA A 27 -19.78 12.99 7.88
N LEU A 28 -18.55 12.89 7.36
CA LEU A 28 -18.27 12.21 6.08
C LEU A 28 -18.67 10.72 6.11
N LEU A 29 -18.37 10.04 7.22
CA LEU A 29 -18.72 8.63 7.45
C LEU A 29 -20.22 8.41 7.73
N ALA A 30 -20.97 9.47 8.04
CA ALA A 30 -22.42 9.41 8.18
C ALA A 30 -23.16 9.55 6.84
N GLY A 31 -22.49 10.07 5.81
CA GLY A 31 -23.06 10.29 4.49
C GLY A 31 -23.35 8.98 3.75
N THR A 32 -24.38 9.01 2.89
CA THR A 32 -24.72 7.90 1.97
C THR A 32 -23.80 7.83 0.74
N HIS A 33 -23.12 8.92 0.41
CA HIS A 33 -22.14 9.04 -0.68
C HIS A 33 -20.87 9.71 -0.15
N SER A 34 -19.99 8.92 0.48
CA SER A 34 -18.73 9.45 1.03
C SER A 34 -17.71 9.80 -0.07
N LEU A 35 -17.91 9.33 -1.31
CA LEU A 35 -17.05 9.63 -2.45
C LEU A 35 -17.75 10.67 -3.37
N PRO A 36 -17.12 11.80 -3.68
CA PRO A 36 -17.69 12.74 -4.64
C PRO A 36 -17.79 12.12 -6.04
N GLU A 37 -18.90 12.33 -6.74
CA GLU A 37 -19.17 11.77 -8.08
C GLU A 37 -18.05 12.09 -9.08
N VAL A 38 -17.56 13.34 -9.09
CA VAL A 38 -16.44 13.77 -9.94
C VAL A 38 -15.17 12.97 -9.66
N THR A 39 -14.94 12.58 -8.40
CA THR A 39 -13.81 11.73 -8.02
C THR A 39 -14.05 10.30 -8.51
N GLY A 40 -15.22 9.71 -8.23
CA GLY A 40 -15.56 8.34 -8.66
C GLY A 40 -15.44 8.16 -10.18
N ALA A 41 -15.95 9.12 -10.95
CA ALA A 41 -15.87 9.12 -12.42
C ALA A 41 -14.45 9.22 -12.99
N ARG A 42 -13.45 9.59 -12.18
CA ARG A 42 -12.03 9.71 -12.58
C ARG A 42 -11.16 8.54 -12.11
N LEU A 43 -11.69 7.66 -11.25
CA LEU A 43 -10.92 6.53 -10.73
C LEU A 43 -10.88 5.35 -11.70
N ILE A 44 -11.95 5.14 -12.46
CA ILE A 44 -12.11 4.03 -13.40
C ILE A 44 -12.83 4.47 -14.67
N GLU A 45 -12.74 3.67 -15.73
CA GLU A 45 -13.49 3.88 -16.97
C GLU A 45 -14.95 3.44 -16.83
N ASN A 46 -15.86 4.07 -17.58
CA ASN A 46 -17.28 3.71 -17.67
C ASN A 46 -18.02 3.62 -16.31
N ALA A 47 -17.65 4.46 -15.35
CA ALA A 47 -18.33 4.53 -14.06
C ALA A 47 -19.81 4.92 -14.22
N ILE A 48 -20.73 4.10 -13.69
CA ILE A 48 -22.19 4.33 -13.71
C ILE A 48 -22.82 4.39 -12.31
N GLY A 49 -22.01 4.24 -11.25
CA GLY A 49 -22.48 4.20 -9.87
C GLY A 49 -21.40 3.72 -8.91
N GLU A 50 -21.78 3.55 -7.64
CA GLU A 50 -20.91 3.09 -6.55
C GLU A 50 -21.42 1.77 -5.98
N PHE A 51 -20.49 0.93 -5.49
CA PHE A 51 -20.82 -0.29 -4.77
C PHE A 51 -20.42 -0.13 -3.29
N PRO A 52 -21.38 0.13 -2.38
CA PRO A 52 -21.06 0.32 -0.97
C PRO A 52 -20.77 -1.01 -0.27
N LEU A 53 -19.75 -1.03 0.58
CA LEU A 53 -19.42 -2.14 1.47
C LEU A 53 -19.55 -1.70 2.93
N PRO A 54 -20.06 -2.53 3.86
CA PRO A 54 -20.15 -2.15 5.27
C PRO A 54 -18.78 -1.81 5.83
N LEU A 55 -18.68 -0.66 6.50
CA LEU A 55 -17.46 -0.20 7.16
C LEU A 55 -17.63 -0.26 8.67
N GLY A 56 -16.77 -1.00 9.35
CA GLY A 56 -16.68 -1.03 10.80
C GLY A 56 -15.26 -0.77 11.29
N VAL A 57 -15.07 -0.93 12.60
CA VAL A 57 -13.78 -0.67 13.26
C VAL A 57 -13.48 -1.81 14.22
N ALA A 58 -12.33 -2.47 14.02
CA ALA A 58 -11.74 -3.34 15.03
C ALA A 58 -11.05 -2.50 16.10
N ARG A 59 -11.49 -2.68 17.35
CA ARG A 59 -11.18 -1.75 18.43
C ARG A 59 -9.86 -2.09 19.13
N ASN A 60 -9.09 -1.05 19.44
CA ASN A 60 -8.00 -1.06 20.43
C ASN A 60 -6.89 -2.11 20.17
N LEU A 61 -6.38 -2.19 18.95
CA LEU A 61 -5.22 -3.04 18.64
C LEU A 61 -3.93 -2.35 19.12
N LEU A 62 -3.22 -2.97 20.08
CA LEU A 62 -1.92 -2.49 20.54
C LEU A 62 -0.81 -3.08 19.66
N VAL A 63 -0.09 -2.23 18.91
CA VAL A 63 1.07 -2.62 18.08
C VAL A 63 2.28 -1.81 18.50
N ASN A 64 3.38 -2.47 18.86
CA ASN A 64 4.63 -1.81 19.28
C ASN A 64 4.43 -0.72 20.36
N GLY A 65 3.48 -0.92 21.28
CA GLY A 65 3.17 0.04 22.35
C GLY A 65 2.20 1.17 21.94
N GLN A 66 1.73 1.20 20.70
CA GLN A 66 0.78 2.19 20.19
C GLN A 66 -0.60 1.57 19.97
N LEU A 67 -1.65 2.23 20.45
CA LEU A 67 -3.03 1.78 20.28
C LEU A 67 -3.56 2.22 18.91
N HIS A 68 -4.34 1.38 18.25
CA HIS A 68 -4.95 1.67 16.95
C HIS A 68 -6.44 1.31 16.94
N GLN A 69 -7.22 2.13 16.21
CA GLN A 69 -8.55 1.76 15.72
C GLN A 69 -8.39 1.35 14.25
N VAL A 70 -8.72 0.11 13.92
CA VAL A 70 -8.48 -0.43 12.57
C VAL A 70 -9.79 -0.42 11.78
N PRO A 71 -9.93 0.43 10.75
CA PRO A 71 -11.10 0.39 9.86
C PRO A 71 -11.08 -0.89 9.02
N ILE A 72 -12.23 -1.54 8.90
CA ILE A 72 -12.41 -2.77 8.12
C ILE A 72 -13.68 -2.61 7.28
N ALA A 73 -13.54 -2.68 5.96
CA ALA A 73 -14.65 -2.74 5.03
C ALA A 73 -14.86 -4.21 4.62
N ASP A 74 -16.00 -4.79 4.99
CA ASP A 74 -16.26 -6.23 4.85
C ASP A 74 -17.76 -6.51 4.96
N GLU A 75 -18.29 -7.44 4.15
CA GLU A 75 -19.68 -7.91 4.23
C GLU A 75 -19.87 -9.08 5.20
N GLU A 76 -18.80 -9.81 5.54
CA GLU A 76 -18.92 -11.05 6.29
C GLU A 76 -19.25 -10.79 7.78
N PRO A 77 -20.34 -11.37 8.32
CA PRO A 77 -20.63 -11.28 9.74
C PRO A 77 -19.49 -11.84 10.58
N SER A 78 -19.35 -11.34 11.80
CA SER A 78 -18.39 -11.79 12.82
C SER A 78 -16.91 -11.45 12.58
N VAL A 79 -16.45 -11.10 11.37
CA VAL A 79 -15.03 -10.78 11.11
C VAL A 79 -14.52 -9.64 12.01
N ILE A 80 -15.22 -8.51 12.03
CA ILE A 80 -14.84 -7.35 12.85
C ILE A 80 -14.95 -7.67 14.35
N ALA A 81 -15.92 -8.50 14.75
CA ALA A 81 -16.08 -8.93 16.13
C ALA A 81 -14.94 -9.84 16.58
N ALA A 82 -14.53 -10.79 15.74
CA ALA A 82 -13.39 -11.68 15.97
C ALA A 82 -12.08 -10.88 16.01
N ALA A 83 -11.86 -9.95 15.08
CA ALA A 83 -10.71 -9.05 15.07
C ALA A 83 -10.62 -8.21 16.36
N SER A 84 -11.75 -7.63 16.80
CA SER A 84 -11.80 -6.86 18.05
C SER A 84 -11.53 -7.73 19.29
N ASN A 85 -12.06 -8.96 19.30
CA ASN A 85 -11.79 -9.90 20.39
C ASN A 85 -10.31 -10.32 20.42
N GLY A 86 -9.72 -10.60 19.25
CA GLY A 86 -8.31 -10.90 19.09
C GLY A 86 -7.42 -9.74 19.55
N ALA A 87 -7.73 -8.50 19.13
CA ALA A 87 -7.04 -7.29 19.56
C ALA A 87 -7.08 -7.11 21.08
N ARG A 88 -8.24 -7.34 21.71
CA ARG A 88 -8.39 -7.31 23.18
C ARG A 88 -7.51 -8.36 23.86
N LEU A 89 -7.52 -9.61 23.37
CA LEU A 89 -6.71 -10.70 23.92
C LEU A 89 -5.21 -10.42 23.77
N ALA A 90 -4.77 -9.95 22.60
CA ALA A 90 -3.38 -9.59 22.35
C ALA A 90 -2.93 -8.45 23.27
N THR A 91 -3.75 -7.39 23.39
CA THR A 91 -3.46 -6.23 24.25
C THR A 91 -3.33 -6.62 25.72
N ALA A 92 -4.16 -7.55 26.21
CA ALA A 92 -4.04 -8.08 27.57
C ALA A 92 -2.70 -8.80 27.83
N ASN A 93 -1.97 -9.18 26.79
CA ASN A 93 -0.68 -9.87 26.83
C ASN A 93 0.48 -9.01 26.29
N GLY A 94 0.34 -7.68 26.30
CA GLY A 94 1.41 -6.76 25.87
C GLY A 94 1.37 -6.36 24.39
N GLY A 95 0.34 -6.76 23.65
CA GLY A 95 0.09 -6.36 22.27
C GLY A 95 0.87 -7.17 21.23
N VAL A 96 0.78 -6.71 19.98
CA VAL A 96 1.49 -7.28 18.84
C VAL A 96 2.83 -6.55 18.69
N ARG A 97 3.91 -7.31 18.43
CA ARG A 97 5.21 -6.75 18.08
C ARG A 97 5.49 -7.00 16.60
N THR A 98 5.85 -5.95 15.89
CA THR A 98 6.15 -6.02 14.45
C THR A 98 7.39 -5.20 14.13
N HIS A 99 8.08 -5.57 13.05
CA HIS A 99 9.13 -4.79 12.43
C HIS A 99 8.82 -4.71 10.93
N VAL A 100 9.19 -3.60 10.30
CA VAL A 100 8.93 -3.36 8.88
C VAL A 100 10.27 -3.36 8.16
N ALA A 101 10.41 -4.22 7.16
CA ALA A 101 11.53 -4.17 6.23
C ALA A 101 11.41 -2.93 5.33
N ALA A 102 12.53 -2.48 4.77
CA ALA A 102 12.49 -1.36 3.82
C ALA A 102 11.55 -1.69 2.64
N HIS A 103 10.58 -0.82 2.37
CA HIS A 103 9.64 -1.01 1.28
C HIS A 103 10.35 -0.82 -0.06
N ARG A 104 10.27 -1.82 -0.94
CA ARG A 104 10.89 -1.82 -2.25
C ARG A 104 9.90 -2.31 -3.29
N VAL A 105 9.91 -1.67 -4.46
CA VAL A 105 9.19 -2.15 -5.64
C VAL A 105 10.20 -2.70 -6.64
N VAL A 106 9.84 -3.79 -7.31
CA VAL A 106 10.70 -4.44 -8.29
C VAL A 106 10.12 -4.19 -9.69
N ALA A 107 10.93 -3.61 -10.58
CA ALA A 107 10.67 -3.58 -12.01
C ALA A 107 11.53 -4.63 -12.72
N GLU A 108 10.96 -5.31 -13.70
CA GLU A 108 11.66 -6.35 -14.47
C GLU A 108 11.56 -6.05 -15.97
N VAL A 109 12.72 -5.99 -16.65
CA VAL A 109 12.81 -5.88 -18.11
C VAL A 109 13.35 -7.19 -18.64
N VAL A 110 12.56 -7.89 -19.44
CA VAL A 110 12.93 -9.18 -20.04
C VAL A 110 13.31 -8.98 -21.50
N LEU A 111 14.57 -9.23 -21.80
CA LEU A 111 15.12 -9.21 -23.14
C LEU A 111 15.02 -10.62 -23.76
N THR A 112 14.61 -10.66 -25.03
CA THR A 112 14.41 -11.88 -25.80
C THR A 112 15.27 -11.83 -27.08
N ASN A 113 15.38 -12.95 -27.80
CA ASN A 113 16.06 -13.03 -29.09
C ASN A 113 17.54 -12.57 -29.06
N LEU A 114 18.23 -12.83 -27.95
CA LEU A 114 19.65 -12.55 -27.80
C LEU A 114 20.47 -13.72 -28.35
N THR A 115 21.47 -13.42 -29.18
CA THR A 115 22.39 -14.41 -29.75
C THR A 115 23.42 -14.90 -28.73
N ASP A 116 23.83 -14.03 -27.81
CA ASP A 116 24.78 -14.34 -26.73
C ASP A 116 24.35 -13.65 -25.43
N LEU A 117 23.79 -14.45 -24.50
CA LEU A 117 23.34 -13.97 -23.20
C LEU A 117 24.49 -13.48 -22.31
N VAL A 118 25.68 -14.06 -22.43
CA VAL A 118 26.83 -13.72 -21.59
C VAL A 118 27.37 -12.35 -22.00
N GLN A 119 27.57 -12.13 -23.30
CA GLN A 119 27.99 -10.84 -23.83
C GLN A 119 26.96 -9.75 -23.54
N ALA A 120 25.66 -10.02 -23.74
CA ALA A 120 24.60 -9.06 -23.44
C ALA A 120 24.59 -8.67 -21.96
N ARG A 121 24.75 -9.65 -21.06
CA ARG A 121 24.86 -9.41 -19.61
C ARG A 121 26.05 -8.53 -19.27
N GLN A 122 27.24 -8.82 -19.81
CA GLN A 122 28.43 -8.01 -19.59
C GLN A 122 28.24 -6.57 -20.07
N THR A 123 27.60 -6.39 -21.22
CA THR A 123 27.29 -5.08 -21.79
C THR A 123 26.39 -4.26 -20.86
N ILE A 124 25.30 -4.86 -20.37
CA ILE A 124 24.37 -4.17 -19.45
C ILE A 124 25.09 -3.76 -18.15
N LEU A 125 25.89 -4.66 -17.58
CA LEU A 125 26.64 -4.37 -16.35
C LEU A 125 27.70 -3.27 -16.55
N ALA A 126 28.34 -3.22 -17.73
CA ALA A 126 29.29 -2.15 -18.06
C ALA A 126 28.62 -0.77 -18.17
N HIS A 127 27.32 -0.73 -18.49
CA HIS A 127 26.52 0.50 -18.62
C HIS A 127 25.60 0.79 -17.43
N GLN A 128 25.81 0.14 -16.28
CA GLN A 128 24.94 0.31 -15.10
C GLN A 128 24.80 1.79 -14.66
N THR A 129 25.88 2.56 -14.72
CA THR A 129 25.87 4.00 -14.38
C THR A 129 25.01 4.82 -15.34
N ASP A 130 24.96 4.46 -16.61
CA ASP A 130 24.14 5.17 -17.60
C ASP A 130 22.66 4.82 -17.43
N ILE A 131 22.36 3.55 -17.15
CA ILE A 131 21.01 3.10 -16.78
C ILE A 131 20.52 3.86 -15.53
N GLN A 132 21.35 3.98 -14.50
CA GLN A 132 21.05 4.77 -13.30
C GLN A 132 20.69 6.22 -13.61
N LYS A 133 21.42 6.88 -14.53
CA LYS A 133 21.12 8.26 -14.96
C LYS A 133 19.77 8.33 -15.67
N VAL A 134 19.47 7.39 -16.56
CA VAL A 134 18.18 7.33 -17.26
C VAL A 134 17.03 7.21 -16.26
N ILE A 135 17.15 6.31 -15.28
CA ILE A 135 16.15 6.12 -14.23
C ILE A 135 15.94 7.42 -13.42
N ALA A 136 17.03 8.10 -13.05
CA ALA A 136 16.95 9.35 -12.30
C ALA A 136 16.26 10.47 -13.10
N VAL A 137 16.50 10.54 -14.41
CA VAL A 137 15.86 11.52 -15.31
C VAL A 137 14.40 11.18 -15.59
N ALA A 138 14.03 9.90 -15.65
CA ALA A 138 12.66 9.47 -15.91
C ALA A 138 11.70 9.86 -14.76
N HIS A 139 12.18 9.95 -13.51
CA HIS A 139 11.34 10.32 -12.37
C HIS A 139 12.07 11.21 -11.32
N PRO A 140 12.41 12.47 -11.67
CA PRO A 140 13.28 13.33 -10.85
C PRO A 140 12.69 13.63 -9.47
N SER A 141 11.35 13.69 -9.34
CA SER A 141 10.69 13.93 -8.06
C SER A 141 10.85 12.79 -7.06
N MET A 142 11.15 11.56 -7.52
CA MET A 142 11.41 10.43 -6.61
C MET A 142 12.79 10.57 -5.98
N ILE A 143 13.79 10.94 -6.79
CA ILE A 143 15.15 11.21 -6.34
C ILE A 143 15.16 12.36 -5.33
N GLN A 144 14.41 13.44 -5.59
CA GLN A 144 14.29 14.58 -4.67
C GLN A 144 13.71 14.19 -3.30
N ARG A 145 12.88 13.14 -3.24
CA ARG A 145 12.30 12.62 -2.00
C ARG A 145 13.20 11.63 -1.27
N GLY A 146 14.39 11.33 -1.80
CA GLY A 146 15.33 10.36 -1.24
C GLY A 146 15.08 8.91 -1.65
N GLY A 147 14.14 8.66 -2.57
CA GLY A 147 13.95 7.37 -3.22
C GLY A 147 14.88 7.21 -4.43
N GLY A 148 14.66 6.16 -5.23
CA GLY A 148 15.46 5.92 -6.43
C GLY A 148 15.73 4.45 -6.71
N LEU A 149 16.77 4.20 -7.50
CA LEU A 149 17.30 2.85 -7.73
C LEU A 149 18.22 2.44 -6.57
N ASP A 150 17.88 1.34 -5.92
CA ASP A 150 18.71 0.72 -4.90
C ASP A 150 19.65 -0.32 -5.49
N GLN A 151 19.12 -1.16 -6.38
CA GLN A 151 19.87 -2.28 -6.93
C GLN A 151 19.47 -2.57 -8.38
N LEU A 152 20.47 -2.84 -9.21
CA LEU A 152 20.31 -3.42 -10.53
C LEU A 152 20.96 -4.80 -10.54
N THR A 153 20.22 -5.82 -10.95
CA THR A 153 20.78 -7.14 -11.21
C THR A 153 20.39 -7.63 -12.60
N VAL A 154 21.25 -8.49 -13.17
CA VAL A 154 21.03 -9.08 -14.49
C VAL A 154 21.23 -10.59 -14.38
N GLU A 155 20.19 -11.34 -14.70
CA GLU A 155 20.16 -12.80 -14.62
C GLU A 155 19.64 -13.42 -15.91
N SER A 156 20.22 -14.55 -16.31
CA SER A 156 19.70 -15.35 -17.43
C SER A 156 18.52 -16.19 -16.95
N LEU A 157 17.41 -16.17 -17.70
CA LEU A 157 16.28 -17.07 -17.49
C LEU A 157 16.33 -18.17 -18.54
N GLY A 158 17.00 -19.28 -18.18
CA GLY A 158 17.31 -20.35 -19.12
C GLY A 158 18.28 -19.89 -20.21
N ALA A 159 18.14 -20.47 -21.40
CA ALA A 159 19.03 -20.22 -22.54
C ALA A 159 18.53 -19.14 -23.52
N GLN A 160 17.35 -18.53 -23.28
CA GLN A 160 16.68 -17.69 -24.27
C GLN A 160 16.44 -16.24 -23.81
N PHE A 161 16.46 -15.99 -22.51
CA PHE A 161 16.03 -14.72 -21.95
C PHE A 161 17.09 -14.16 -21.02
N LEU A 162 17.21 -12.84 -21.03
CA LEU A 162 17.99 -12.10 -20.06
C LEU A 162 17.05 -11.13 -19.34
N LYS A 163 17.03 -11.18 -18.01
CA LYS A 163 16.20 -10.32 -17.19
C LYS A 163 17.05 -9.31 -16.45
N ILE A 164 16.70 -8.04 -16.60
CA ILE A 164 17.18 -6.94 -15.77
C ILE A 164 16.15 -6.74 -14.67
N ARG A 165 16.60 -6.81 -13.42
CA ARG A 165 15.78 -6.50 -12.25
C ARG A 165 16.26 -5.19 -11.64
N LEU A 166 15.33 -4.26 -11.47
CA LEU A 166 15.54 -2.98 -10.80
C LEU A 166 14.79 -3.01 -9.47
N THR A 167 15.52 -2.99 -8.36
CA THR A 167 14.95 -2.79 -7.04
C THR A 167 14.94 -1.30 -6.76
N LEU A 168 13.74 -0.76 -6.55
CA LEU A 168 13.51 0.68 -6.44
C LEU A 168 12.95 1.00 -5.06
N ASP A 169 13.34 2.15 -4.51
CA ASP A 169 12.76 2.76 -3.32
C ASP A 169 11.67 3.78 -3.74
N PRO A 170 10.38 3.46 -3.57
CA PRO A 170 9.27 4.35 -3.92
C PRO A 170 8.85 5.25 -2.73
N GLN A 171 9.63 5.28 -1.65
CA GLN A 171 9.31 5.96 -0.40
C GLN A 171 7.95 5.50 0.17
N GLN A 172 7.02 6.45 0.33
CA GLN A 172 5.69 6.20 0.89
C GLN A 172 4.67 5.73 -0.17
N ALA A 173 5.04 5.70 -1.46
CA ALA A 173 4.15 5.23 -2.51
C ALA A 173 4.19 3.70 -2.65
N MET A 174 3.12 3.11 -3.20
CA MET A 174 3.14 1.69 -3.59
C MET A 174 4.24 1.43 -4.63
N GLY A 175 4.38 2.32 -5.62
CA GLY A 175 5.51 2.33 -6.55
C GLY A 175 5.27 1.73 -7.94
N ALA A 176 4.07 1.23 -8.26
CA ALA A 176 3.78 0.60 -9.55
C ALA A 176 4.03 1.53 -10.75
N ASN A 177 3.46 2.74 -10.73
CA ASN A 177 3.68 3.71 -11.82
C ASN A 177 5.13 4.16 -11.93
N TYR A 178 5.83 4.28 -10.78
CA TYR A 178 7.25 4.59 -10.77
C TYR A 178 8.05 3.47 -11.44
N ALA A 179 7.82 2.21 -11.06
CA ALA A 179 8.44 1.02 -11.62
C ALA A 179 8.19 0.86 -13.13
N ASN A 180 7.01 1.21 -13.63
CA ASN A 180 6.68 1.14 -15.06
C ASN A 180 7.27 2.29 -15.89
N THR A 181 7.54 3.44 -15.25
CA THR A 181 8.05 4.63 -15.95
C THR A 181 9.56 4.54 -16.19
N VAL A 182 10.28 3.89 -15.28
CA VAL A 182 11.75 3.76 -15.32
C VAL A 182 12.21 2.53 -16.10
#